data_AF-A0A9P8PBZ1-F1
#
_entry.id   AF-A0A9P8PBZ1-F1
#
_cell.length_a   1.000
_cell.length_b   1.000
_cell.length_c   1.000
_cell.angle_alpha   90.00
_cell.angle_beta   90.00
_cell.angle_gamma   90.00
#
_symmetry.space_group_name_H-M   'P 1'
#
loop_
_entity.id
_entity.type
_entity.pdbx_description
1 polymer ?
#
loop_
_entity_poly.entity_id
_entity_poly.type
_entity_poly.pdbx_seq_one_letter_code
_entity_poly.pdbx_strand_id
1 'polypeptide(L)'
;MVLVQDLLHPSAASEAKKHKLKTLVQEPRSFFMDVKCPGCLQITTVFSHAQTAVTCDSCTTVLCTPTGGKAKLSEGCAFRRNTAVERTLGPLAAAGSIVVGIVVGTVVGTAAGTVAAGIAVDEVQPAEE
;
A
#
# COMPACT_ATOMS: atom_id res chain seq x y z
N MET A 1 -1.02 -43.54 -12.95
CA MET A 1 0.37 -43.07 -13.07
C MET A 1 0.54 -41.89 -12.14
N VAL A 2 1.33 -42.05 -11.08
CA VAL A 2 1.70 -40.95 -10.19
C VAL A 2 2.69 -40.11 -10.99
N LEU A 3 2.24 -38.96 -11.50
CA LEU A 3 3.16 -37.98 -12.06
C LEU A 3 4.07 -37.58 -10.89
N VAL A 4 5.36 -37.92 -11.00
CA VAL A 4 6.39 -37.48 -10.06
C VAL A 4 6.34 -35.96 -10.06
N GLN A 5 5.79 -35.38 -9.00
CA GLN A 5 5.67 -33.93 -8.87
C GLN A 5 7.07 -33.38 -8.63
N ASP A 6 7.64 -32.67 -9.61
CA ASP A 6 8.90 -31.97 -9.44
C ASP A 6 8.74 -30.93 -8.31
N LEU A 7 9.44 -31.19 -7.20
CA LEU A 7 9.39 -30.36 -5.98
C LEU A 7 10.29 -29.13 -6.09
N LEU A 8 11.31 -29.17 -6.94
CA LEU A 8 12.28 -28.09 -7.12
C LEU A 8 11.78 -27.06 -8.13
N HIS A 9 11.01 -27.49 -9.13
CA HIS A 9 10.47 -26.62 -10.18
C HIS A 9 8.95 -26.80 -10.34
N PRO A 10 8.15 -26.44 -9.32
CA PRO A 10 6.70 -26.47 -9.44
C PRO A 10 6.21 -25.47 -10.51
N SER A 11 5.11 -25.81 -11.21
CA SER A 11 4.47 -24.88 -12.14
C SER A 11 3.79 -23.72 -11.40
N ALA A 12 3.74 -22.53 -12.00
CA ALA A 12 3.12 -21.34 -11.41
C ALA A 12 1.66 -21.56 -10.97
N ALA A 13 0.91 -22.39 -11.72
CA ALA A 13 -0.46 -22.76 -11.36
C ALA A 13 -0.55 -23.60 -10.07
N SER A 14 0.47 -24.41 -9.77
CA SER A 14 0.56 -25.19 -8.54
C SER A 14 0.90 -24.30 -7.34
N GLU A 15 1.81 -23.34 -7.52
CA GLU A 15 2.22 -22.43 -6.45
C GLU A 15 1.12 -21.44 -6.04
N ALA A 16 0.35 -20.92 -7.01
CA ALA A 16 -0.75 -20.00 -6.74
C ALA A 16 -1.85 -20.62 -5.84
N LYS A 17 -2.05 -21.95 -5.92
CA LYS A 17 -3.03 -22.69 -5.12
C LYS A 17 -2.56 -22.94 -3.68
N LYS A 18 -1.24 -22.96 -3.43
CA LYS A 18 -0.70 -23.19 -2.08
C LYS A 18 -1.01 -22.01 -1.16
N HIS A 19 -0.94 -22.20 0.15
CA HIS A 19 -0.98 -21.09 1.09
C HIS A 19 0.32 -20.27 1.02
N LYS A 20 0.29 -18.97 1.29
CA LYS A 20 1.45 -18.05 1.20
C LYS A 20 2.70 -18.48 2.01
N LEU A 21 2.51 -19.31 3.04
CA LEU A 21 3.61 -19.86 3.86
C LEU A 21 4.12 -21.23 3.36
N LYS A 22 3.38 -21.89 2.46
CA LYS A 22 3.65 -23.23 1.92
C LYS A 22 4.10 -23.20 0.46
N THR A 23 4.28 -22.00 -0.11
CA THR A 23 4.96 -21.81 -1.39
C THR A 23 6.45 -22.13 -1.24
N LEU A 24 7.14 -22.43 -2.33
CA LEU A 24 8.57 -22.80 -2.30
C LEU A 24 9.40 -21.65 -1.68
N VAL A 25 9.10 -20.42 -2.10
CA VAL A 25 9.57 -19.19 -1.48
C VAL A 25 8.36 -18.45 -0.92
N GLN A 26 8.48 -17.93 0.30
CA GLN A 26 7.40 -17.22 0.95
C GLN A 26 7.34 -15.77 0.44
N GLU A 27 6.16 -15.36 -0.02
CA GLU A 27 5.91 -14.00 -0.49
C GLU A 27 4.52 -13.50 -0.05
N PRO A 28 4.35 -12.20 0.22
CA PRO A 28 3.05 -11.63 0.52
C PRO A 28 2.16 -11.60 -0.73
N ARG A 29 0.85 -11.90 -0.56
CA ARG A 29 -0.16 -11.77 -1.64
C ARG A 29 -0.84 -10.40 -1.68
N SER A 30 -0.40 -9.48 -0.84
CA SER A 30 -0.86 -8.11 -0.80
C SER A 30 -0.07 -7.25 -1.77
N PHE A 31 -0.75 -6.31 -2.40
CA PHE A 31 -0.16 -5.33 -3.30
C PHE A 31 -0.62 -3.92 -2.94
N PHE A 32 0.13 -2.93 -3.42
CA PHE A 32 -0.29 -1.53 -3.45
C PHE A 32 -0.99 -1.25 -4.78
N MET A 33 -2.02 -0.42 -4.72
CA MET A 33 -2.78 -0.02 -5.89
C MET A 33 -2.95 1.50 -5.92
N ASP A 34 -2.92 2.05 -7.12
CA ASP A 34 -3.14 3.46 -7.36
C ASP A 34 -4.63 3.65 -7.62
N VAL A 35 -5.33 4.29 -6.68
CA VAL A 35 -6.78 4.53 -6.77
C VAL A 35 -7.02 5.97 -7.19
N LYS A 36 -7.78 6.15 -8.27
CA LYS A 36 -8.22 7.44 -8.76
C LYS A 36 -9.56 7.80 -8.14
N CYS A 37 -9.62 8.97 -7.52
CA CYS A 37 -10.87 9.55 -7.03
C CYS A 37 -11.73 10.03 -8.22
N PRO A 38 -13.04 9.72 -8.28
CA PRO A 38 -13.91 10.18 -9.36
C PRO A 38 -14.15 11.70 -9.37
N GLY A 39 -14.03 12.38 -8.22
CA GLY A 39 -14.29 13.82 -8.10
C GLY A 39 -13.05 14.70 -8.32
N CYS A 40 -11.92 14.32 -7.75
CA CYS A 40 -10.70 15.14 -7.72
C CYS A 40 -9.63 14.72 -8.73
N LEU A 41 -9.78 13.56 -9.39
CA LEU A 41 -8.79 12.93 -10.29
C LEU A 41 -7.39 12.69 -9.69
N GLN A 42 -7.20 13.03 -8.42
CA GLN A 42 -6.02 12.72 -7.63
C GLN A 42 -5.85 11.20 -7.47
N ILE A 43 -4.59 10.78 -7.52
CA ILE A 43 -4.19 9.38 -7.42
C ILE A 43 -3.63 9.16 -6.03
N THR A 44 -4.30 8.32 -5.23
CA THR A 44 -3.83 7.93 -3.90
C THR A 44 -3.36 6.49 -3.94
N THR A 45 -2.19 6.21 -3.37
CA THR A 45 -1.69 4.85 -3.24
C THR A 45 -2.34 4.17 -2.04
N VAL A 46 -3.12 3.11 -2.28
CA VAL A 46 -3.88 2.39 -1.26
C VAL A 46 -3.36 0.96 -1.14
N PHE A 47 -3.24 0.46 0.09
CA PHE A 47 -2.90 -0.93 0.34
C PHE A 47 -4.12 -1.85 0.12
N SER A 48 -3.90 -2.98 -0.56
CA SER A 48 -4.99 -3.91 -0.91
C SER A 48 -5.80 -4.49 0.28
N HIS A 49 -5.21 -4.58 1.48
CA HIS A 49 -5.87 -5.04 2.71
C HIS A 49 -5.81 -3.95 3.78
N ALA A 50 -6.11 -2.71 3.39
CA ALA A 50 -6.15 -1.58 4.32
C ALA A 50 -7.11 -1.86 5.50
N GLN A 51 -6.61 -1.63 6.72
CA GLN A 51 -7.39 -1.79 7.96
C GLN A 51 -8.17 -0.52 8.33
N THR A 52 -7.74 0.63 7.82
CA THR A 52 -8.36 1.92 8.04
C THR A 52 -9.15 2.34 6.80
N ALA A 53 -10.18 3.17 7.00
CA ALA A 53 -10.85 3.81 5.88
C ALA A 53 -9.92 4.89 5.30
N VAL A 54 -9.56 4.76 4.02
CA VAL A 54 -8.68 5.72 3.34
C VAL A 54 -9.54 6.78 2.68
N THR A 55 -9.33 8.03 3.07
CA THR A 55 -9.98 9.22 2.49
C THR A 55 -9.05 9.89 1.50
N CYS A 56 -9.61 10.49 0.46
CA CYS A 56 -8.86 11.35 -0.45
C CYS A 56 -8.52 12.68 0.23
N ASP A 57 -7.30 13.19 0.08
CA ASP A 57 -6.86 14.42 0.75
C ASP A 57 -7.58 15.67 0.23
N SER A 58 -7.93 15.71 -1.05
CA SER A 58 -8.55 16.88 -1.69
C SER A 58 -10.09 16.87 -1.64
N CYS A 59 -10.71 15.70 -1.71
CA CYS A 59 -12.17 15.54 -1.78
C CYS A 59 -12.80 15.10 -0.45
N THR A 60 -11.99 14.65 0.52
CA THR A 60 -12.41 14.02 1.81
C THR A 60 -13.35 12.82 1.66
N THR A 61 -13.61 12.38 0.43
CA THR A 61 -14.42 11.20 0.11
C THR A 61 -13.69 9.94 0.51
N VAL A 62 -14.41 8.99 1.09
CA VAL A 62 -13.88 7.65 1.41
C VAL A 62 -13.62 6.88 0.13
N LEU A 63 -12.37 6.50 -0.13
CA LEU A 63 -11.94 5.73 -1.30
C LEU A 63 -12.09 4.23 -1.08
N CYS A 64 -11.80 3.75 0.13
CA CYS A 64 -12.01 2.35 0.49
C CYS A 64 -12.47 2.17 1.93
N THR A 65 -13.31 1.16 2.13
CA THR A 65 -13.77 0.69 3.44
C THR A 65 -12.99 -0.57 3.84
N PRO A 66 -12.47 -0.64 5.07
CA PRO A 66 -11.79 -1.84 5.54
C PRO A 66 -12.75 -3.02 5.66
N THR A 67 -12.26 -4.21 5.31
CA THR A 67 -12.98 -5.47 5.50
C THR A 67 -12.03 -6.48 6.15
N GLY A 68 -12.51 -7.68 6.52
CA GLY A 68 -11.65 -8.76 7.00
C GLY A 68 -10.68 -9.32 5.96
N GLY A 69 -10.74 -8.87 4.70
CA GLY A 69 -9.90 -9.32 3.59
C GLY A 69 -9.42 -8.15 2.75
N LYS A 70 -9.69 -8.20 1.44
CA LYS A 70 -9.37 -7.08 0.55
C LYS A 70 -10.29 -5.89 0.85
N ALA A 71 -9.70 -4.70 0.91
CA ALA A 71 -10.47 -3.48 1.13
C ALA A 71 -11.52 -3.30 0.03
N LYS A 72 -12.71 -2.84 0.41
CA LYS A 72 -13.81 -2.57 -0.53
C LYS A 72 -13.63 -1.16 -1.08
N LEU A 73 -13.44 -1.02 -2.39
CA LEU A 73 -13.38 0.30 -3.02
C LEU A 73 -14.80 0.89 -3.15
N SER A 74 -14.88 2.20 -3.00
CA SER A 74 -16.11 2.97 -3.24
C SER A 74 -16.48 2.96 -4.72
N GLU A 75 -17.79 3.08 -4.99
CA GLU A 75 -18.35 3.08 -6.34
C GLU A 75 -17.74 4.22 -7.18
N GLY A 76 -17.36 3.91 -8.43
CA GLY A 76 -16.77 4.89 -9.35
C GLY A 76 -15.27 5.14 -9.20
N CYS A 77 -14.58 4.51 -8.25
CA CYS A 77 -13.12 4.61 -8.15
C CYS A 77 -12.44 3.68 -9.17
N ALA A 78 -11.54 4.23 -9.99
CA ALA A 78 -10.71 3.43 -10.90
C ALA A 78 -9.40 3.05 -10.21
N PHE A 79 -8.94 1.80 -10.37
CA PHE A 79 -7.68 1.34 -9.78
C PHE A 79 -6.70 0.85 -10.84
N ARG A 80 -5.41 1.12 -10.63
CA ARG A 80 -4.31 0.47 -11.35
C ARG A 80 -3.48 -0.32 -10.36
N ARG A 81 -3.13 -1.57 -10.72
CA ARG A 81 -2.19 -2.35 -9.91
C ARG A 81 -0.80 -1.80 -10.15
N ASN A 82 -0.18 -1.26 -9.11
CA ASN A 82 1.21 -0.87 -9.17
C ASN A 82 2.04 -2.16 -9.16
N THR A 83 2.46 -2.61 -10.34
CA THR A 83 3.32 -3.79 -10.55
C THR A 83 4.80 -3.43 -10.49
N ALA A 84 5.12 -2.16 -10.27
CA ALA A 84 6.49 -1.67 -10.25
C ALA A 84 7.10 -1.83 -8.84
N VAL A 85 7.96 -2.84 -8.70
CA VAL A 85 9.21 -2.78 -7.92
C VAL A 85 10.21 -1.80 -8.60
N GLU A 86 9.71 -0.79 -9.31
CA GLU A 86 10.47 0.06 -10.24
C GLU A 86 10.19 1.55 -9.97
N ARG A 87 10.04 1.91 -8.69
CA ARG A 87 10.04 3.31 -8.24
C ARG A 87 11.14 3.66 -7.23
N THR A 88 12.08 2.75 -6.95
CA THR A 88 13.27 3.07 -6.13
C THR A 88 14.60 2.62 -6.72
N LEU A 89 14.67 2.21 -7.99
CA LEU A 89 15.95 2.07 -8.69
C LEU A 89 16.06 3.00 -9.90
N GLY A 90 15.82 4.30 -9.65
CA GLY A 90 16.53 5.33 -10.40
C GLY A 90 17.97 5.38 -9.86
N PRO A 91 19.00 5.51 -10.72
CA PRO A 91 20.37 5.64 -10.25
C PRO A 91 20.47 6.91 -9.42
N LEU A 92 20.72 6.76 -8.12
CA LEU A 92 21.02 7.85 -7.20
C LEU A 92 22.39 8.43 -7.56
N ALA A 93 22.42 9.22 -8.63
CA ALA A 93 23.50 10.11 -8.97
C ALA A 93 23.39 11.38 -8.11
N ALA A 94 24.38 11.53 -7.24
CA ALA A 94 24.92 12.78 -6.70
C ALA A 94 24.07 13.65 -5.74
N ALA A 95 24.71 13.95 -4.60
CA ALA A 95 24.43 14.99 -3.60
C ALA A 95 23.16 14.77 -2.74
N GLY A 96 23.17 14.88 -1.41
CA GLY A 96 24.15 15.35 -0.44
C GLY A 96 23.39 15.65 0.86
N SER A 97 23.99 15.30 1.99
CA SER A 97 23.62 15.71 3.36
C SER A 97 22.34 15.12 3.99
N ILE A 98 22.58 14.09 4.80
CA ILE A 98 21.67 13.53 5.80
C ILE A 98 21.49 14.56 6.93
N VAL A 99 20.25 14.99 7.19
CA VAL A 99 19.87 15.59 8.49
C VAL A 99 19.05 14.57 9.28
N VAL A 100 19.70 13.96 10.28
CA VAL A 100 19.04 13.16 11.32
C VAL A 100 18.32 14.14 12.25
N GLY A 101 16.99 14.25 12.11
CA GLY A 101 16.13 14.98 13.04
C GLY A 101 15.36 14.01 13.92
N ILE A 102 15.93 13.67 15.09
CA ILE A 102 15.22 12.98 16.18
C ILE A 102 14.21 13.97 16.77
N VAL A 103 12.92 13.80 16.49
CA VAL A 103 11.86 14.48 17.24
C VAL A 103 11.49 13.63 18.47
N VAL A 104 12.15 13.94 19.60
CA VAL A 104 11.59 13.66 20.93
C VAL A 104 10.44 14.63 21.13
N GLY A 105 9.21 14.11 21.21
CA GLY A 105 8.00 14.90 21.48
C GLY A 105 7.11 14.17 22.47
N THR A 106 7.33 14.42 23.76
CA THR A 106 6.42 14.12 24.86
C THR A 106 5.04 14.73 24.61
N VAL A 107 3.98 13.93 24.66
CA VAL A 107 2.60 14.44 24.76
C VAL A 107 2.09 14.27 26.19
N VAL A 108 1.73 15.41 26.76
CA VAL A 108 1.11 15.60 28.08
C VAL A 108 -0.34 15.12 28.01
N GLY A 109 -0.74 14.25 28.92
CA GLY A 109 -2.12 13.83 29.08
C GLY A 109 -2.94 14.90 29.79
N THR A 110 -3.94 15.45 29.12
CA THR A 110 -5.05 16.17 29.74
C THR A 110 -6.36 15.43 29.45
N ALA A 111 -7.14 15.23 30.50
CA ALA A 111 -8.40 14.50 30.48
C ALA A 111 -9.51 15.35 29.88
N ALA A 112 -9.78 15.21 28.58
CA ALA A 112 -11.09 15.35 27.93
C ALA A 112 -10.92 15.34 26.39
N GLY A 113 -11.63 14.45 25.70
CA GLY A 113 -11.91 14.60 24.26
C GLY A 113 -10.96 13.84 23.32
N THR A 114 -11.54 12.88 22.61
CA THR A 114 -11.00 12.14 21.47
C THR A 114 -10.63 13.04 20.29
N VAL A 115 -9.44 12.88 19.71
CA VAL A 115 -9.16 13.22 18.30
C VAL A 115 -8.19 12.21 17.67
N ALA A 116 -8.51 11.83 16.44
CA ALA A 116 -7.92 10.76 15.66
C ALA A 116 -6.41 10.94 15.40
N ALA A 117 -5.65 9.86 15.59
CA ALA A 117 -4.31 9.76 15.01
C ALA A 117 -4.45 9.42 13.51
N GLY A 118 -4.47 10.47 12.69
CA GLY A 118 -4.14 10.35 11.27
C GLY A 118 -2.67 9.95 11.17
N ILE A 119 -2.41 8.81 10.54
CA ILE A 119 -1.06 8.44 10.10
C ILE A 119 -0.75 9.37 8.94
N ALA A 120 0.17 10.32 9.15
CA ALA A 120 0.76 11.12 8.09
C ALA A 120 1.41 10.17 7.09
N VAL A 121 0.83 10.05 5.90
CA VAL A 121 1.49 9.50 4.73
C VAL A 121 1.88 10.68 3.86
N ASP A 122 3.19 10.96 3.89
CA ASP A 122 4.01 11.46 2.80
C ASP A 122 3.31 12.39 1.79
N GLU A 123 3.53 13.70 1.98
CA GLU A 123 3.33 14.71 0.95
C GLU A 123 4.31 14.43 -0.20
N VAL A 124 3.90 13.58 -1.14
CA VAL A 124 4.57 13.48 -2.45
C VAL A 124 3.95 14.53 -3.35
N GLN A 125 4.58 15.70 -3.39
CA GLN A 125 4.31 16.72 -4.38
C GLN A 125 4.47 16.14 -5.79
N PRO A 126 3.45 16.19 -6.67
CA PRO A 126 3.66 15.92 -8.08
C PRO A 126 4.45 17.09 -8.69
N ALA A 127 5.67 16.81 -9.13
CA ALA A 127 6.42 17.69 -9.99
C ALA A 127 5.64 17.91 -11.29
N GLU A 128 5.37 19.17 -11.59
CA GLU A 128 4.86 19.62 -12.88
C GLU A 128 6.04 19.68 -13.86
N GLU A 129 6.00 18.88 -14.93
CA GLU A 129 6.32 19.31 -16.30
C GLU A 129 5.77 18.30 -17.32
#